data_AF-G3HQH4-F1
#
_entry.id   AF-G3HQH4-F1
#
_cell.length_a   1.000
_cell.length_b   1.000
_cell.length_c   1.000
_cell.angle_alpha   90.00
_cell.angle_beta   90.00
_cell.angle_gamma   90.00
#
_symmetry.space_group_name_H-M   'P 1'
#
loop_
_entity.id
_entity.type
_entity.pdbx_description
1 polymer ?
#
loop_
_entity_poly.entity_id
_entity_poly.type
_entity_poly.pdbx_seq_one_letter_code
_entity_poly.pdbx_strand_id
1 'polypeptide(L)'
;MAGTGLVAGEVVVDALPYFDQGYEAPGVREAAAALVEEETRRYRPTKNYLSYLTAPDYSAFETDIMRNEFERLAARQPIELLSMKRNLVHMIEHAQKELQKLSWVSLVSKNYEIERTIVQLENEICQIKQQHGEANKENIRQDF
;
A
#
# COMPACT_ATOMS: atom_id res chain seq x y z
N MET A 1 45.50 1.39 -56.48
CA MET A 1 44.37 0.53 -56.88
C MET A 1 44.76 -0.92 -56.57
N ALA A 2 44.57 -1.36 -55.33
CA ALA A 2 44.83 -2.74 -54.95
C ALA A 2 43.63 -3.57 -55.39
N GLY A 3 43.79 -4.35 -56.46
CA GLY A 3 42.82 -5.39 -56.80
C GLY A 3 42.83 -6.44 -55.70
N THR A 4 41.74 -6.57 -54.97
CA THR A 4 41.50 -7.71 -54.09
C THR A 4 41.40 -8.95 -54.98
N GLY A 5 42.46 -9.75 -55.01
CA GLY A 5 42.45 -11.04 -55.67
C GLY A 5 41.38 -11.92 -55.03
N LEU A 6 40.39 -12.31 -55.82
CA LEU A 6 39.38 -13.29 -55.40
C LEU A 6 40.10 -14.58 -55.00
N VAL A 7 39.90 -15.04 -53.78
CA VAL A 7 40.44 -16.34 -53.34
C VAL A 7 39.66 -17.41 -54.10
N ALA A 8 40.36 -18.35 -54.76
CA ALA A 8 39.73 -19.45 -55.50
C ALA A 8 38.82 -20.27 -54.56
N GLY A 9 37.52 -20.00 -54.60
CA GLY A 9 36.51 -20.57 -53.70
C GLY A 9 35.55 -19.56 -53.07
N GLU A 10 35.80 -18.26 -53.14
CA GLU A 10 34.81 -17.24 -52.75
C GLU A 10 33.67 -17.18 -53.76
N VAL A 11 32.50 -17.69 -53.35
CA VAL A 11 31.25 -17.52 -54.08
C VAL A 11 30.81 -16.07 -53.91
N VAL A 12 31.00 -15.26 -54.94
CA VAL A 12 30.48 -13.89 -54.98
C VAL A 12 28.99 -13.97 -55.25
N VAL A 13 28.19 -13.56 -54.27
CA VAL A 13 26.73 -13.45 -54.42
C VAL A 13 26.43 -12.12 -55.08
N ASP A 14 25.75 -12.15 -56.23
CA ASP A 14 25.28 -10.98 -56.96
C ASP A 14 23.77 -10.77 -56.70
N ALA A 15 23.41 -9.55 -56.34
CA ALA A 15 22.03 -9.12 -56.07
C ALA A 15 21.98 -7.59 -56.01
N LEU A 16 22.36 -6.91 -57.10
CA LEU A 16 22.53 -5.46 -57.15
C LEU A 16 21.18 -4.72 -57.29
N PRO A 17 20.67 -4.06 -56.23
CA PRO A 17 19.33 -3.45 -56.25
C PRO A 17 19.20 -2.28 -57.23
N TYR A 18 20.32 -1.65 -57.60
CA TYR A 18 20.35 -0.49 -58.49
C TYR A 18 20.30 -0.87 -59.98
N PHE A 19 20.68 -2.11 -60.32
CA PHE A 19 20.70 -2.60 -61.70
C PHE A 19 19.38 -3.33 -62.03
N ASP A 20 18.87 -4.09 -61.07
CA ASP A 20 17.64 -4.86 -61.19
C ASP A 20 16.40 -3.99 -60.92
N GLN A 21 15.80 -3.42 -61.97
CA GLN A 21 14.64 -2.52 -61.87
C GLN A 21 13.30 -3.24 -61.68
N GLY A 22 13.27 -4.58 -61.81
CA GLY A 22 12.05 -5.39 -61.80
C GLY A 22 11.55 -5.84 -60.43
N TYR A 23 12.28 -5.54 -59.34
CA TYR A 23 11.92 -5.98 -57.98
C TYR A 23 10.58 -5.42 -57.48
N GLU A 24 10.23 -4.20 -57.91
CA GLU A 24 8.98 -3.53 -57.50
C GLU A 24 7.77 -3.95 -58.37
N ALA A 25 7.95 -4.88 -59.32
CA ALA A 25 6.84 -5.37 -60.12
C ALA A 25 5.83 -6.13 -59.24
N PRO A 26 4.51 -5.93 -59.44
CA PRO A 26 3.49 -6.60 -58.63
C PRO A 26 3.66 -8.12 -58.66
N GLY A 27 3.65 -8.77 -57.50
CA GLY A 27 3.72 -10.24 -57.40
C GLY A 27 5.13 -10.80 -57.25
N VAL A 28 6.19 -10.03 -57.51
CA VAL A 28 7.58 -10.52 -57.41
C VAL A 28 7.98 -10.82 -55.97
N ARG A 29 7.62 -9.93 -55.04
CA ARG A 29 7.91 -10.11 -53.62
C ARG A 29 7.12 -11.28 -53.02
N GLU A 30 5.88 -11.45 -53.44
CA GLU A 30 5.00 -12.53 -53.03
C GLU A 30 5.52 -13.88 -53.55
N ALA A 31 5.95 -13.95 -54.82
CA ALA A 31 6.56 -15.14 -55.38
C ALA A 31 7.87 -15.51 -54.66
N ALA A 32 8.73 -14.53 -54.37
CA ALA A 32 9.95 -14.75 -53.61
C ALA A 32 9.66 -15.24 -52.18
N ALA A 33 8.67 -14.64 -51.49
CA ALA A 33 8.26 -15.07 -50.17
C ALA A 33 7.73 -16.51 -50.16
N ALA A 34 6.93 -16.90 -51.15
CA ALA A 34 6.42 -18.27 -51.28
C ALA A 34 7.54 -19.31 -51.47
N LEU A 35 8.58 -18.97 -52.26
CA LEU A 35 9.75 -19.82 -52.42
C LEU A 35 10.53 -19.97 -51.11
N VAL A 36 10.73 -18.87 -50.38
CA VAL A 36 11.39 -18.90 -49.06
C VAL A 36 10.57 -19.72 -48.06
N GLU A 37 9.25 -19.57 -48.04
CA GLU A 37 8.36 -20.32 -47.14
C GLU A 37 8.45 -21.83 -47.38
N GLU A 38 8.39 -22.29 -48.63
CA GLU A 38 8.49 -23.72 -48.95
C GLU A 38 9.85 -24.31 -48.53
N GLU A 39 10.94 -23.56 -48.66
CA GLU A 39 12.26 -23.99 -48.21
C GLU A 39 12.38 -24.00 -46.68
N THR A 40 11.86 -22.98 -45.98
CA THR A 40 11.86 -22.95 -44.50
C THR A 40 10.93 -24.00 -43.88
N ARG A 41 9.92 -24.47 -44.62
CA ARG A 41 9.07 -25.61 -44.24
C ARG A 41 9.83 -26.93 -44.32
N ARG A 42 10.66 -27.10 -45.36
CA ARG A 42 11.47 -28.31 -45.58
C ARG A 42 12.66 -28.38 -44.63
N TYR A 43 13.34 -27.26 -44.43
CA TYR A 43 14.54 -27.18 -43.62
C TYR A 43 14.29 -26.29 -42.40
N ARG A 44 14.12 -26.93 -41.23
CA ARG A 44 13.97 -26.19 -39.97
C ARG A 44 15.27 -25.46 -39.64
N PRO A 45 15.24 -24.20 -39.20
CA PRO A 45 16.42 -23.49 -38.74
C PRO A 45 17.12 -24.25 -37.63
N THR A 46 18.38 -24.63 -37.86
CA THR A 46 19.21 -25.37 -36.88
C THR A 46 20.16 -24.46 -36.10
N LYS A 47 20.46 -23.27 -36.64
CA LYS A 47 21.34 -22.29 -36.02
C LYS A 47 20.53 -21.14 -35.45
N ASN A 48 20.70 -20.90 -34.15
CA ASN A 48 20.20 -19.68 -33.53
C ASN A 48 21.15 -18.52 -33.90
N TYR A 49 20.73 -17.70 -34.85
CA TYR A 49 21.46 -16.51 -35.30
C TYR A 49 21.50 -15.39 -34.25
N LEU A 50 20.84 -15.54 -33.10
CA LEU A 50 20.91 -14.64 -31.94
C LEU A 50 21.75 -15.22 -30.80
N SER A 51 22.43 -16.36 -31.01
CA SER A 51 23.22 -17.02 -29.95
C SER A 51 24.42 -16.21 -29.46
N TYR A 52 24.92 -15.27 -30.27
CA TYR A 52 25.97 -14.35 -29.85
C TYR A 52 25.45 -13.21 -28.95
N LEU A 53 24.13 -13.03 -28.87
CA LEU A 53 23.51 -12.03 -28.01
C LEU A 53 23.27 -12.62 -26.62
N THR A 54 23.61 -11.84 -25.60
CA THR A 54 23.21 -12.13 -24.23
C THR A 54 21.69 -12.16 -24.14
N ALA A 55 21.14 -13.14 -23.42
CA ALA A 55 19.70 -13.17 -23.15
C ALA A 55 19.30 -11.86 -22.45
N PRO A 56 18.30 -11.13 -22.96
CA PRO A 56 17.85 -9.90 -22.34
C PRO A 56 17.30 -10.19 -20.94
N ASP A 57 17.76 -9.42 -19.96
CA ASP A 57 17.19 -9.43 -18.63
C ASP A 57 15.96 -8.51 -18.60
N TYR A 58 14.78 -9.13 -18.61
CA TYR A 58 13.50 -8.41 -18.54
C TYR A 58 13.19 -7.90 -17.13
N SER A 59 13.87 -8.41 -16.10
CA SER A 59 13.67 -8.04 -14.70
C SER A 59 14.58 -6.90 -14.23
N ALA A 60 15.52 -6.46 -15.06
CA ALA A 60 16.52 -5.44 -14.73
C ALA A 60 15.91 -4.12 -14.21
N PHE A 61 14.67 -3.81 -14.61
CA PHE A 61 13.96 -2.59 -14.22
C PHE A 61 12.74 -2.86 -13.33
N GLU A 62 12.55 -4.10 -12.88
CA GLU A 62 11.43 -4.46 -12.00
C GLU A 62 11.71 -4.01 -10.56
N THR A 63 10.92 -3.06 -10.09
CA THR A 63 10.90 -2.70 -8.67
C THR A 63 10.18 -3.75 -7.85
N ASP A 64 10.44 -3.78 -6.54
CA ASP A 64 9.77 -4.70 -5.60
C ASP A 64 8.23 -4.58 -5.68
N ILE A 65 7.72 -3.36 -5.86
CA ILE A 65 6.29 -3.09 -6.03
C ILE A 65 5.76 -3.76 -7.32
N MET A 66 6.49 -3.61 -8.43
CA MET A 66 6.09 -4.22 -9.70
C MET A 66 6.12 -5.74 -9.63
N ARG A 67 7.14 -6.34 -9.02
CA ARG A 67 7.21 -7.80 -8.84
C ARG A 67 6.02 -8.32 -8.06
N ASN A 68 5.67 -7.67 -6.95
CA ASN A 68 4.51 -8.05 -6.14
C ASN A 68 3.20 -7.90 -6.92
N GLU A 69 3.05 -6.85 -7.73
CA GLU A 69 1.86 -6.67 -8.58
C GLU A 69 1.78 -7.71 -9.70
N PHE A 70 2.90 -8.06 -10.33
CA PHE A 70 2.94 -9.13 -11.33
C PHE A 70 2.58 -10.48 -10.71
N GLU A 71 3.07 -10.77 -9.49
CA GLU A 71 2.71 -11.99 -8.76
C GLU A 71 1.21 -12.01 -8.42
N ARG A 72 0.65 -10.88 -7.94
CA ARG A 72 -0.79 -10.73 -7.70
C ARG A 72 -1.61 -10.99 -8.96
N LEU A 73 -1.20 -10.41 -10.09
CA LEU A 73 -1.85 -10.59 -11.39
C LEU A 73 -1.76 -12.03 -11.90
N ALA A 74 -0.59 -12.67 -11.78
CA ALA A 74 -0.38 -14.07 -12.15
C ALA A 74 -1.25 -15.01 -11.31
N ALA A 75 -1.38 -14.73 -10.01
CA ALA A 75 -2.28 -15.42 -9.09
C ALA A 75 -3.77 -15.04 -9.29
N ARG A 76 -4.09 -14.17 -10.25
CA ARG A 76 -5.42 -13.65 -10.56
C ARG A 76 -6.15 -13.10 -9.34
N GLN A 77 -5.39 -12.56 -8.38
CA GLN A 77 -5.98 -11.99 -7.18
C GLN A 77 -6.55 -10.61 -7.49
N PRO A 78 -7.76 -10.29 -7.00
CA PRO A 78 -8.31 -8.94 -7.13
C PRO A 78 -7.40 -7.93 -6.40
N ILE A 79 -7.43 -6.68 -6.85
CA ILE A 79 -6.72 -5.60 -6.15
C ILE A 79 -7.34 -5.43 -4.75
N GLU A 80 -6.50 -5.14 -3.76
CA GLU A 80 -6.98 -4.85 -2.42
C GLU A 80 -7.83 -3.57 -2.44
N LEU A 81 -9.07 -3.67 -1.95
CA LEU A 81 -9.97 -2.53 -1.88
C LEU A 81 -9.62 -1.66 -0.67
N LEU A 82 -9.54 -0.35 -0.89
CA LEU A 82 -9.39 0.63 0.17
C LEU A 82 -10.62 0.58 1.09
N SER A 83 -10.44 0.04 2.30
CA SER A 83 -11.51 -0.08 3.30
C SER A 83 -11.49 1.12 4.25
N MET A 84 -12.58 1.89 4.25
CA MET A 84 -12.77 2.98 5.23
C MET A 84 -13.14 2.45 6.64
N LYS A 85 -13.32 1.13 6.82
CA LYS A 85 -13.76 0.55 8.11
C LYS A 85 -12.81 0.90 9.26
N ARG A 86 -11.50 0.97 8.99
CA ARG A 86 -10.51 1.34 9.99
C ARG A 86 -10.70 2.78 10.51
N ASN A 87 -11.10 3.71 9.64
CA ASN A 87 -11.38 5.09 10.05
C ASN A 87 -12.63 5.16 10.93
N LEU A 88 -13.67 4.36 10.63
CA LEU A 88 -14.85 4.26 11.49
C LEU A 88 -14.52 3.71 12.88
N VAL A 89 -13.69 2.65 12.96
CA VAL A 89 -13.30 2.05 14.25
C VAL A 89 -12.57 3.09 15.11
N HIS A 90 -11.58 3.79 14.57
CA HIS A 90 -10.86 4.83 15.32
C HIS A 90 -11.76 5.97 15.80
N MET A 91 -12.77 6.35 15.01
CA MET A 91 -13.74 7.38 15.39
C MET A 91 -14.62 6.92 16.57
N ILE A 92 -15.10 5.67 16.54
CA ILE A 92 -15.92 5.10 17.62
C ILE A 92 -15.11 5.00 18.92
N GLU A 93 -13.88 4.48 18.84
CA GLU A 93 -12.96 4.38 19.98
C GLU A 93 -12.68 5.75 20.60
N HIS A 94 -12.44 6.77 19.78
CA HIS A 94 -12.22 8.13 20.24
C HIS A 94 -13.46 8.68 20.98
N ALA A 95 -14.65 8.54 20.40
CA ALA A 95 -15.89 9.01 21.01
C ALA A 95 -16.16 8.33 22.38
N GLN A 96 -15.93 7.01 22.47
CA GLN A 96 -16.05 6.27 23.73
C GLN A 96 -15.06 6.79 24.79
N LYS A 97 -13.81 7.06 24.40
CA LYS A 97 -12.78 7.57 25.31
C LYS A 97 -13.14 8.96 25.85
N GLU A 98 -13.66 9.85 25.01
CA GLU A 98 -14.13 11.17 25.45
C GLU A 98 -15.30 11.07 26.42
N LEU A 99 -16.26 10.17 26.17
CA LEU A 99 -17.36 9.93 27.10
C LEU A 99 -16.87 9.43 28.47
N GLN A 100 -15.89 8.52 28.49
CA GLN A 100 -15.30 8.05 29.75
C GLN A 100 -14.58 9.17 30.52
N LYS A 101 -13.86 10.05 29.83
CA LYS A 101 -13.22 11.22 30.47
C LYS A 101 -14.26 12.12 31.12
N LEU A 102 -15.35 12.44 30.41
CA LEU A 102 -16.43 13.27 30.94
C LEU A 102 -17.11 12.62 32.15
N SER A 103 -17.35 11.31 32.09
CA SER A 103 -17.90 10.54 33.21
C SER A 103 -17.00 10.60 34.43
N TRP A 104 -15.68 10.43 34.25
CA TRP A 104 -14.72 10.50 35.34
C TRP A 104 -14.67 11.89 35.99
N VAL A 105 -14.64 12.95 35.18
CA VAL A 105 -14.69 14.34 35.67
C VAL A 105 -15.97 14.62 36.46
N SER A 106 -17.11 14.10 35.99
CA SER A 106 -18.39 14.21 36.69
C SER A 106 -18.36 13.51 38.06
N LEU A 107 -17.84 12.28 38.12
CA LEU A 107 -17.71 11.52 39.37
C LEU A 107 -16.78 12.21 40.37
N VAL A 108 -15.64 12.73 39.91
CA VAL A 108 -14.70 13.47 40.76
C VAL A 108 -15.36 14.75 41.29
N SER A 109 -16.04 15.52 40.42
CA SER A 109 -16.79 16.71 40.83
C SER A 109 -17.85 16.37 41.89
N LYS A 110 -18.57 15.25 41.70
CA LYS A 110 -19.59 14.80 42.65
C LYS A 110 -18.98 14.40 44.00
N ASN A 111 -17.81 13.77 44.02
CA ASN A 111 -17.10 13.49 45.26
C ASN A 111 -16.75 14.78 46.01
N TYR A 112 -16.25 15.82 45.32
CA TYR A 112 -15.96 17.11 45.96
C TYR A 112 -17.22 17.76 46.57
N GLU A 113 -18.37 17.66 45.90
CA GLU A 113 -19.63 18.14 46.46
C GLU A 113 -20.00 17.39 47.74
N ILE A 114 -19.85 16.05 47.74
CA ILE A 114 -20.14 15.22 48.91
C ILE A 114 -19.24 15.61 50.09
N GLU A 115 -17.92 15.69 49.87
CA GLU A 115 -16.96 16.08 50.91
C GLU A 115 -17.29 17.45 51.51
N ARG A 116 -17.67 18.41 50.66
CA ARG A 116 -18.11 19.74 51.13
C ARG A 116 -19.36 19.64 52.03
N THR A 117 -20.34 18.84 51.64
CA THR A 117 -21.56 18.65 52.45
C THR A 117 -21.28 17.95 53.78
N ILE A 118 -20.34 16.99 53.81
CA ILE A 118 -19.92 16.33 55.05
C ILE A 118 -19.34 17.35 56.02
N VAL A 119 -18.39 18.18 55.58
CA VAL A 119 -17.78 19.22 56.41
C VAL A 119 -18.83 20.22 56.93
N GLN A 120 -19.82 20.58 56.12
CA GLN A 120 -20.91 21.45 56.58
C GLN A 120 -21.73 20.79 57.69
N LEU A 121 -22.12 19.51 57.52
CA LEU A 121 -22.86 18.77 58.53
C LEU A 121 -22.06 18.57 59.83
N GLU A 122 -20.76 18.31 59.74
CA GLU A 122 -19.87 18.19 60.90
C GLU A 122 -19.81 19.49 61.71
N ASN A 123 -19.75 20.63 61.02
CA ASN A 123 -19.76 21.95 61.65
C ASN A 123 -21.11 22.22 62.36
N GLU A 124 -22.23 21.89 61.73
CA GLU A 124 -23.57 22.01 62.33
C GLU A 124 -23.70 21.14 63.59
N ILE A 125 -23.24 19.90 63.54
CA ILE A 125 -23.24 18.99 64.71
C ILE A 125 -22.40 19.56 65.85
N CYS A 126 -21.23 20.14 65.56
CA CYS A 126 -20.39 20.77 66.58
C CYS A 126 -21.10 21.95 67.25
N GLN A 127 -21.75 22.82 66.47
CA GLN A 127 -22.52 23.96 67.00
C GLN A 127 -23.66 23.49 67.92
N ILE A 128 -24.43 22.48 67.50
CA ILE A 128 -25.54 21.93 68.30
C ILE A 128 -25.02 21.34 69.62
N LYS A 129 -23.92 20.58 69.58
CA LYS A 129 -23.30 20.02 70.80
C LYS A 129 -22.84 21.11 71.76
N GLN A 130 -22.30 22.21 71.25
CA GLN A 130 -21.87 23.33 72.07
C GLN A 130 -23.05 24.06 72.71
N GLN A 131 -24.09 24.38 71.93
CA GLN A 131 -25.32 25.00 72.44
C GLN A 131 -25.99 24.13 73.53
N HIS A 132 -26.04 22.81 73.34
CA HIS A 132 -26.59 21.90 74.33
C HIS A 132 -25.75 21.84 75.62
N GLY A 133 -24.41 21.84 75.48
CA GLY A 133 -23.51 21.90 76.63
C GLY A 133 -23.61 23.22 77.41
N GLU A 134 -23.84 24.34 76.72
CA GLU A 134 -24.07 25.66 77.33
C GLU A 134 -25.43 25.72 78.04
N ALA A 135 -26.50 25.24 77.40
CA ALA A 135 -27.83 25.16 78.01
C ALA A 135 -27.86 24.26 79.26
N ASN A 136 -27.15 23.14 79.25
CA ASN A 136 -27.06 22.25 80.42
C ASN A 136 -26.31 22.91 81.59
N LYS A 137 -25.27 23.71 81.32
CA LYS A 137 -24.56 24.48 82.35
C LYS A 137 -25.43 25.58 82.95
N GLU A 138 -26.25 26.24 82.14
CA GLU A 138 -27.14 27.31 82.60
C GLU A 138 -28.28 26.76 83.47
N ASN A 139 -28.87 25.62 83.11
CA ASN A 139 -29.88 24.96 83.94
C ASN A 139 -29.33 24.57 85.33
N ILE A 140 -28.12 24.01 85.40
CA ILE A 140 -27.49 23.66 86.69
C ILE A 140 -27.25 24.90 87.55
N ARG A 141 -27.00 26.08 86.97
CA ARG A 141 -26.80 27.33 87.72
C ARG A 141 -28.08 27.91 88.30
N GLN A 142 -29.24 27.60 87.73
CA GLN A 142 -30.54 28.09 88.21
C GLN A 142 -31.15 27.22 89.32
N ASP A 143 -30.65 25.98 89.48
CA ASP A 143 -31.12 25.02 90.48
C ASP A 143 -30.40 25.09 91.85
N PHE A 144 -29.51 26.09 92.06
CA PHE A 144 -28.86 26.42 93.34
C PHE A 144 -29.23 27.84 93.79
#